data_AF-A0A419T3L5-F1
#
_entry.id   AF-A0A419T3L5-F1
#
_cell.length_a   1.000
_cell.length_b   1.000
_cell.length_c   1.000
_cell.angle_alpha   90.00
_cell.angle_beta   90.00
_cell.angle_gamma   90.00
#
_symmetry.space_group_name_H-M   'P 1'
#
loop_
_entity.id
_entity.type
_entity.pdbx_description
1 polymer ?
#
loop_
_entity_poly.entity_id
_entity_poly.type
_entity_poly.pdbx_seq_one_letter_code
_entity_poly.pdbx_strand_id
1 'polypeptide(L)'
;MTLEREIIIEGTKYKITVSDDSKALCSAYAEGRAVIGLWDRSDPGQSLSPAVYIVESIKDIDTEFLEKVVRRRHGLPFQIVKTDRLIVREFISDDSHKVPREPDGGENGAVFYHQDSLNDYIRCQYGFFEYGIWALMDHKTGMLVGKAGIIPMDLSGMEEFLPFIKEKDTPLELGYHIFSSYRKNGYAKEGCKAIVSYASERIAPKIYARILQDNLPSMKLIEALGFTLIAQTCNESGHVLCLYEWSLS
;
A
#
# COMPACT_ATOMS: atom_id res chain seq x y z
N MET A 1 -6.55 -22.20 -23.44
CA MET A 1 -7.81 -22.04 -22.70
C MET A 1 -8.12 -20.56 -22.51
N THR A 2 -9.39 -20.17 -22.69
CA THR A 2 -9.86 -18.80 -22.45
C THR A 2 -11.13 -18.84 -21.62
N LEU A 3 -11.24 -17.93 -20.64
CA LEU A 3 -12.32 -17.87 -19.67
C LEU A 3 -12.72 -16.43 -19.42
N GLU A 4 -14.03 -16.19 -19.35
CA GLU A 4 -14.56 -14.88 -18.99
C GLU A 4 -14.98 -14.84 -17.51
N ARG A 5 -14.73 -13.70 -16.88
CA ARG A 5 -15.15 -13.35 -15.53
C ARG A 5 -15.76 -11.97 -15.53
N GLU A 6 -16.55 -11.71 -14.51
CA GLU A 6 -17.32 -10.49 -14.41
C GLU A 6 -17.49 -10.11 -12.95
N ILE A 7 -17.28 -8.83 -12.66
CA ILE A 7 -17.46 -8.27 -11.32
C ILE A 7 -18.18 -6.92 -11.43
N ILE A 8 -18.77 -6.48 -10.33
CA ILE A 8 -19.38 -5.17 -10.19
C ILE A 8 -18.58 -4.38 -9.16
N ILE A 9 -18.01 -3.26 -9.57
CA ILE A 9 -17.32 -2.31 -8.68
C ILE A 9 -18.12 -1.02 -8.72
N GLU A 10 -18.57 -0.55 -7.56
CA GLU A 10 -19.26 0.75 -7.43
C GLU A 10 -20.44 0.90 -8.41
N GLY A 11 -21.19 -0.20 -8.64
CA GLY A 11 -22.33 -0.25 -9.55
C GLY A 11 -21.98 -0.39 -11.04
N THR A 12 -20.70 -0.31 -11.39
CA THR A 12 -20.22 -0.48 -12.77
C THR A 12 -19.76 -1.91 -13.00
N LYS A 13 -20.16 -2.47 -14.13
CA LYS A 13 -19.93 -3.85 -14.52
C LYS A 13 -18.65 -3.96 -15.36
N TYR A 14 -17.71 -4.80 -14.94
CA TYR A 14 -16.43 -4.99 -15.59
C TYR A 14 -16.24 -6.43 -16.04
N LYS A 15 -15.69 -6.61 -17.24
CA LYS A 15 -15.34 -7.91 -17.81
C LYS A 15 -13.85 -8.16 -17.70
N ILE A 16 -13.50 -9.39 -17.34
CA ILE A 16 -12.12 -9.86 -17.23
C ILE A 16 -11.96 -11.10 -18.11
N THR A 17 -10.89 -11.13 -18.90
CA THR A 17 -10.53 -12.30 -19.71
C THR A 17 -9.30 -12.97 -19.12
N VAL A 18 -9.41 -14.25 -18.78
CA VAL A 18 -8.31 -15.09 -18.31
C VAL A 18 -7.92 -16.02 -19.46
N SER A 19 -6.66 -16.00 -19.90
CA SER A 19 -6.25 -16.81 -21.05
C SER A 19 -4.76 -17.13 -21.03
N ASP A 20 -4.42 -18.31 -21.58
CA ASP A 20 -3.04 -18.70 -21.92
C ASP A 20 -2.65 -18.26 -23.36
N ASP A 21 -3.63 -17.86 -24.18
CA ASP A 21 -3.40 -17.37 -25.54
C ASP A 21 -3.22 -15.84 -25.59
N SER A 22 -2.04 -15.39 -26.03
CA SER A 22 -1.71 -13.96 -26.22
C SER A 22 -2.67 -13.25 -27.17
N LYS A 23 -3.17 -13.91 -28.23
CA LYS A 23 -4.09 -13.26 -29.19
C LYS A 23 -5.43 -12.95 -28.53
N ALA A 24 -5.98 -13.89 -27.76
CA ALA A 24 -7.17 -13.66 -26.96
C ALA A 24 -6.97 -12.53 -25.93
N LEU A 25 -5.83 -12.50 -25.23
CA LEU A 25 -5.49 -11.42 -24.29
C LEU A 25 -5.41 -10.06 -24.99
N CYS A 26 -4.75 -9.98 -26.14
CA CYS A 26 -4.64 -8.74 -26.93
C CYS A 26 -6.02 -8.25 -27.41
N SER A 27 -6.86 -9.15 -27.93
CA SER A 27 -8.21 -8.80 -28.38
C SER A 27 -9.07 -8.27 -27.23
N ALA A 28 -9.11 -8.99 -26.11
CA ALA A 28 -9.85 -8.57 -24.93
C ALA A 28 -9.35 -7.22 -24.38
N TYR A 29 -8.04 -7.02 -24.34
CA TYR A 29 -7.44 -5.77 -23.89
C TYR A 29 -7.81 -4.60 -24.80
N ALA A 30 -7.78 -4.79 -26.12
CA ALA A 30 -8.19 -3.79 -27.12
C ALA A 30 -9.67 -3.41 -27.01
N GLU A 31 -10.53 -4.34 -26.60
CA GLU A 31 -11.94 -4.09 -26.26
C GLU A 31 -12.15 -3.36 -24.93
N GLY A 32 -11.06 -3.01 -24.22
CA GLY A 32 -11.13 -2.32 -22.92
C GLY A 32 -11.37 -3.24 -21.73
N ARG A 33 -11.33 -4.56 -21.90
CA ARG A 33 -11.45 -5.52 -20.79
C ARG A 33 -10.17 -5.53 -19.96
N ALA A 34 -10.31 -5.95 -18.70
CA ALA A 34 -9.17 -6.37 -17.90
C ALA A 34 -8.73 -7.78 -18.35
N VAL A 35 -7.45 -8.10 -18.21
CA VAL A 35 -6.91 -9.39 -18.67
C VAL A 35 -5.97 -9.99 -17.64
N ILE A 36 -6.00 -11.31 -17.53
CA ILE A 36 -5.14 -12.12 -16.64
C ILE A 36 -4.50 -13.21 -17.50
N GLY A 37 -3.18 -13.30 -17.47
CA GLY A 37 -2.45 -14.39 -18.13
C GLY A 37 -2.57 -15.67 -17.32
N LEU A 38 -2.85 -16.79 -17.98
CA LEU A 38 -2.72 -18.10 -17.39
C LEU A 38 -1.41 -18.72 -17.84
N TRP A 39 -0.47 -18.86 -16.92
CA TRP A 39 0.85 -19.38 -17.23
C TRP A 39 0.84 -20.90 -17.33
N ASP A 40 1.35 -21.38 -18.46
CA ASP A 40 1.66 -22.80 -18.65
C ASP A 40 3.14 -23.06 -18.35
N ARG A 41 3.40 -23.77 -17.25
CA ARG A 41 4.76 -24.17 -16.86
C ARG A 41 5.46 -25.05 -17.90
N SER A 42 4.72 -25.69 -18.80
CA SER A 42 5.27 -26.52 -19.88
C SER A 42 5.75 -25.71 -21.08
N ASP A 43 5.39 -24.43 -21.19
CA ASP A 43 5.86 -23.50 -22.22
C ASP A 43 6.53 -22.26 -21.61
N PRO A 44 7.83 -22.33 -21.29
CA PRO A 44 8.58 -21.18 -20.76
C PRO A 44 8.71 -20.01 -21.75
N GLY A 45 8.46 -20.25 -23.04
CA GLY A 45 8.53 -19.23 -24.10
C GLY A 45 7.22 -18.50 -24.33
N GLN A 46 6.16 -18.87 -23.60
CA GLN A 46 4.84 -18.30 -23.73
C GLN A 46 4.86 -16.78 -23.51
N SER A 47 4.31 -16.04 -24.46
CA SER A 47 4.02 -14.61 -24.26
C SER A 47 2.60 -14.46 -23.72
N LEU A 48 2.46 -13.74 -22.61
CA LEU A 48 1.15 -13.40 -22.01
C LEU A 48 0.86 -11.89 -22.08
N SER A 49 1.64 -11.14 -22.86
CA SER A 49 1.37 -9.72 -23.09
C SER A 49 -0.03 -9.55 -23.72
N PRO A 50 -0.83 -8.55 -23.30
CA PRO A 50 -0.51 -7.43 -22.41
C PRO A 50 -0.87 -7.64 -20.93
N ALA A 51 -1.05 -8.89 -20.47
CA ALA A 51 -1.39 -9.14 -19.08
C ALA A 51 -0.27 -8.74 -18.13
N VAL A 52 -0.60 -7.86 -17.17
CA VAL A 52 0.28 -7.48 -16.05
C VAL A 52 0.20 -8.51 -14.92
N TYR A 53 -0.96 -9.14 -14.79
CA TYR A 53 -1.23 -10.16 -13.79
C TYR A 53 -1.23 -11.54 -14.44
N ILE A 54 -0.47 -12.46 -13.84
CA ILE A 54 -0.32 -13.83 -14.31
C ILE A 54 -0.59 -14.77 -13.14
N VAL A 55 -1.37 -15.82 -13.38
CA VAL A 55 -1.62 -16.90 -12.41
C VAL A 55 -1.23 -18.25 -13.00
N GLU A 56 -0.88 -19.21 -12.16
CA GLU A 56 -0.62 -20.58 -12.58
C GLU A 56 -1.91 -21.42 -12.58
N SER A 57 -2.88 -21.05 -11.76
CA SER A 57 -4.13 -21.77 -11.60
C SER A 57 -5.31 -20.81 -11.49
N ILE A 58 -6.43 -21.16 -12.12
CA ILE A 58 -7.69 -20.42 -11.97
C ILE A 58 -8.16 -20.40 -10.50
N LYS A 59 -7.73 -21.37 -9.68
CA LYS A 59 -8.09 -21.41 -8.25
C LYS A 59 -7.47 -20.26 -7.45
N ASP A 60 -6.43 -19.63 -7.97
CA ASP A 60 -5.75 -18.49 -7.33
C ASP A 60 -6.47 -17.17 -7.62
N ILE A 61 -7.50 -17.19 -8.48
CA ILE A 61 -8.30 -16.02 -8.85
C ILE A 61 -9.52 -15.95 -7.92
N ASP A 62 -9.39 -15.16 -6.85
CA ASP A 62 -10.51 -14.77 -6.01
C ASP A 62 -11.15 -13.44 -6.44
N THR A 63 -12.18 -13.01 -5.71
CA THR A 63 -12.93 -11.78 -6.03
C THR A 63 -12.08 -10.53 -5.84
N GLU A 64 -11.21 -10.52 -4.84
CA GLU A 64 -10.37 -9.36 -4.55
C GLU A 64 -9.26 -9.20 -5.59
N PHE A 65 -8.66 -10.31 -6.02
CA PHE A 65 -7.71 -10.33 -7.12
C PHE A 65 -8.35 -9.80 -8.41
N LEU A 66 -9.56 -10.25 -8.76
CA LEU A 66 -10.30 -9.72 -9.91
C LEU A 66 -10.54 -8.21 -9.79
N GLU A 67 -10.97 -7.74 -8.61
CA GLU A 67 -11.15 -6.31 -8.34
C GLU A 67 -9.85 -5.53 -8.53
N LYS A 68 -8.73 -6.04 -8.01
CA LYS A 68 -7.40 -5.43 -8.16
C LYS A 68 -6.99 -5.29 -9.63
N VAL A 69 -7.14 -6.36 -10.43
CA VAL A 69 -6.79 -6.33 -11.86
C VAL A 69 -7.65 -5.30 -12.61
N VAL A 70 -8.94 -5.25 -12.33
CA VAL A 70 -9.84 -4.25 -12.93
C VAL A 70 -9.43 -2.83 -12.51
N ARG A 71 -9.23 -2.59 -11.21
CA ARG A 71 -8.85 -1.26 -10.72
C ARG A 71 -7.54 -0.78 -11.35
N ARG A 72 -6.54 -1.66 -11.49
CA ARG A 72 -5.28 -1.35 -12.19
C ARG A 72 -5.47 -1.05 -13.66
N ARG A 73 -6.26 -1.87 -14.37
CA ARG A 73 -6.57 -1.66 -15.80
C ARG A 73 -7.19 -0.28 -16.06
N HIS A 74 -8.03 0.17 -15.14
CA HIS A 74 -8.83 1.39 -15.30
C HIS A 74 -8.31 2.59 -14.49
N GLY A 75 -7.15 2.47 -13.83
CA GLY A 75 -6.58 3.55 -13.01
C GLY A 75 -7.44 3.95 -11.81
N LEU A 76 -8.24 3.03 -11.29
CA LEU A 76 -9.07 3.23 -10.11
C LEU A 76 -8.25 2.94 -8.84
N PRO A 77 -8.45 3.68 -7.74
CA PRO A 77 -7.74 3.43 -6.49
C PRO A 77 -8.20 2.10 -5.87
N PHE A 78 -7.27 1.30 -5.37
CA PHE A 78 -7.59 0.11 -4.58
C PHE A 78 -7.94 0.48 -3.12
N GLN A 79 -9.07 -0.01 -2.62
CA GLN A 79 -9.47 0.15 -1.23
C GLN A 79 -9.01 -1.07 -0.44
N ILE A 80 -8.00 -0.91 0.41
CA ILE A 80 -7.43 -2.04 1.16
C ILE A 80 -8.29 -2.45 2.36
N VAL A 81 -8.99 -1.49 3.00
CA VAL A 81 -9.84 -1.79 4.14
C VAL A 81 -10.84 -0.66 4.42
N LYS A 82 -12.02 -1.03 4.90
CA LYS A 82 -12.98 -0.12 5.52
C LYS A 82 -13.12 -0.47 6.99
N THR A 83 -13.02 0.53 7.85
CA THR A 83 -13.15 0.43 9.31
C THR A 83 -14.44 1.12 9.78
N ASP A 84 -14.62 1.24 11.08
CA ASP A 84 -15.77 1.91 11.71
C ASP A 84 -15.95 3.37 11.28
N ARG A 85 -14.87 4.08 10.93
CA ARG A 85 -14.91 5.48 10.50
C ARG A 85 -14.11 5.77 9.24
N LEU A 86 -13.13 4.94 8.91
CA LEU A 86 -12.21 5.19 7.81
C LEU A 86 -12.47 4.28 6.60
N ILE A 87 -12.19 4.83 5.43
CA ILE A 87 -11.83 4.09 4.23
C ILE A 87 -10.33 4.32 4.02
N VAL A 88 -9.57 3.23 3.93
CA VAL A 88 -8.15 3.26 3.60
C VAL A 88 -7.99 2.80 2.17
N ARG A 89 -7.49 3.70 1.32
CA ARG A 89 -7.41 3.47 -0.13
C ARG A 89 -6.18 4.13 -0.73
N GLU A 90 -5.81 3.68 -1.91
CA GLU A 90 -4.80 4.34 -2.72
C GLU A 90 -5.17 5.79 -3.00
N PHE A 91 -4.15 6.65 -3.08
CA PHE A 91 -4.35 8.03 -3.48
C PHE A 91 -4.93 8.14 -4.89
N ILE A 92 -5.70 9.21 -5.10
CA ILE A 92 -6.08 9.70 -6.43
C ILE A 92 -5.45 11.06 -6.67
N SER A 93 -5.30 11.45 -7.93
CA SER A 93 -4.66 12.72 -8.33
C SER A 93 -5.24 13.95 -7.58
N ASP A 94 -6.57 13.99 -7.44
CA ASP A 94 -7.30 15.09 -6.79
C ASP A 94 -7.03 15.22 -5.28
N ASP A 95 -6.54 14.17 -4.62
CA ASP A 95 -6.18 14.25 -3.21
C ASP A 95 -5.04 15.22 -2.95
N SER A 96 -4.20 15.50 -3.95
CA SER A 96 -3.08 16.44 -3.83
C SER A 96 -3.52 17.82 -3.35
N HIS A 97 -4.73 18.25 -3.71
CA HIS A 97 -5.31 19.52 -3.28
C HIS A 97 -5.86 19.50 -1.84
N LYS A 98 -5.99 18.32 -1.24
CA LYS A 98 -6.57 18.09 0.09
C LYS A 98 -5.51 17.79 1.15
N VAL A 99 -4.26 17.51 0.73
CA VAL A 99 -3.13 17.28 1.64
C VAL A 99 -2.56 18.64 2.07
N PRO A 100 -2.64 19.01 3.36
CA PRO A 100 -2.08 20.27 3.84
C PRO A 100 -0.55 20.21 3.90
N ARG A 101 0.09 21.37 3.76
CA ARG A 101 1.52 21.55 4.01
C ARG A 101 1.74 21.75 5.51
N GLU A 102 2.24 20.73 6.18
CA GLU A 102 2.52 20.75 7.61
C GLU A 102 4.02 20.54 7.86
N PRO A 103 4.67 21.31 8.76
CA PRO A 103 6.11 21.17 9.05
C PRO A 103 6.51 19.77 9.53
N ASP A 104 5.58 19.04 10.15
CA ASP A 104 5.77 17.69 10.66
C ASP A 104 5.27 16.60 9.69
N GLY A 105 4.96 16.94 8.43
CA GLY A 105 4.52 16.01 7.39
C GLY A 105 5.61 15.07 6.83
N GLY A 106 6.83 15.16 7.37
CA GLY A 106 8.04 14.46 6.94
C GLY A 106 8.65 15.07 5.67
N GLU A 107 9.94 14.78 5.43
CA GLU A 107 10.66 15.24 4.23
C GLU A 107 10.00 14.74 2.93
N ASN A 108 9.43 13.54 2.96
CA ASN A 108 8.65 12.96 1.87
C ASN A 108 7.18 13.43 1.82
N GLY A 109 6.79 14.39 2.65
CA GLY A 109 5.47 15.01 2.64
C GLY A 109 5.13 15.67 1.31
N ALA A 110 6.14 16.23 0.64
CA ALA A 110 6.00 16.97 -0.62
C ALA A 110 5.41 16.17 -1.78
N VAL A 111 5.69 14.86 -1.81
CA VAL A 111 5.17 13.95 -2.83
C VAL A 111 3.64 13.99 -2.88
N PHE A 112 2.97 14.19 -1.74
CA PHE A 112 1.52 14.01 -1.62
C PHE A 112 0.70 15.28 -1.86
N TYR A 113 1.30 16.47 -1.88
CA TYR A 113 0.60 17.73 -2.18
C TYR A 113 1.00 18.36 -3.53
N HIS A 114 1.88 17.71 -4.29
CA HIS A 114 2.17 18.04 -5.69
C HIS A 114 1.54 17.00 -6.60
N GLN A 115 0.68 17.43 -7.52
CA GLN A 115 -0.12 16.54 -8.36
C GLN A 115 0.74 15.61 -9.22
N ASP A 116 1.77 16.14 -9.88
CA ASP A 116 2.67 15.34 -10.74
C ASP A 116 3.42 14.28 -9.93
N SER A 117 3.97 14.67 -8.78
CA SER A 117 4.65 13.75 -7.86
C SER A 117 3.71 12.68 -7.32
N LEU A 118 2.46 13.03 -7.02
CA LEU A 118 1.44 12.07 -6.57
C LEU A 118 1.05 11.10 -7.70
N ASN A 119 0.93 11.58 -8.94
CA ASN A 119 0.66 10.73 -10.09
C ASN A 119 1.81 9.74 -10.35
N ASP A 120 3.06 10.19 -10.20
CA ASP A 120 4.24 9.32 -10.27
C ASP A 120 4.26 8.31 -9.14
N TYR A 121 3.90 8.73 -7.92
CA TYR A 121 3.76 7.83 -6.78
C TYR A 121 2.70 6.75 -7.05
N ILE A 122 1.50 7.13 -7.51
CA ILE A 122 0.41 6.19 -7.82
C ILE A 122 0.86 5.18 -8.87
N ARG A 123 1.52 5.65 -9.95
CA ARG A 123 1.98 4.79 -11.04
C ARG A 123 3.08 3.84 -10.61
N CYS A 124 4.12 4.35 -9.94
CA CYS A 124 5.32 3.59 -9.62
C CYS A 124 5.15 2.76 -8.36
N GLN A 125 4.68 3.36 -7.27
CA GLN A 125 4.57 2.67 -5.99
C GLN A 125 3.50 1.58 -6.04
N TYR A 126 2.25 1.93 -6.35
CA TYR A 126 1.17 0.95 -6.35
C TYR A 126 1.19 0.03 -7.58
N GLY A 127 1.74 0.49 -8.70
CA GLY A 127 1.88 -0.32 -9.90
C GLY A 127 2.95 -1.40 -9.76
N PHE A 128 4.03 -1.14 -9.01
CA PHE A 128 5.14 -2.08 -8.84
C PHE A 128 5.06 -2.85 -7.52
N PHE A 129 4.97 -2.14 -6.38
CA PHE A 129 4.98 -2.77 -5.05
C PHE A 129 3.60 -3.26 -4.62
N GLU A 130 2.54 -2.71 -5.20
CA GLU A 130 1.14 -2.99 -4.80
C GLU A 130 0.78 -2.61 -3.35
N TYR A 131 1.69 -1.93 -2.65
CA TYR A 131 1.51 -1.32 -1.36
C TYR A 131 2.27 0.00 -1.26
N GLY A 132 1.90 0.84 -0.30
CA GLY A 132 2.52 2.15 -0.10
C GLY A 132 1.86 2.91 1.04
N ILE A 133 1.98 4.22 1.02
CA ILE A 133 1.21 5.15 1.85
C ILE A 133 -0.17 5.31 1.21
N TRP A 134 -1.22 5.01 1.96
CA TRP A 134 -2.61 5.17 1.56
C TRP A 134 -3.22 6.45 2.14
N ALA A 135 -4.30 6.90 1.50
CA ALA A 135 -5.12 7.98 1.99
C ALA A 135 -6.12 7.46 3.02
N LEU A 136 -6.28 8.19 4.12
CA LEU A 136 -7.26 7.90 5.17
C LEU A 136 -8.44 8.83 5.00
N MET A 137 -9.57 8.28 4.54
CA MET A 137 -10.80 9.03 4.30
C MET A 137 -11.79 8.77 5.41
N ASP A 138 -12.30 9.80 6.08
CA ASP A 138 -13.46 9.64 6.96
C ASP A 138 -14.70 9.37 6.09
N HIS A 139 -15.31 8.20 6.23
CA HIS A 139 -16.35 7.77 5.30
C HIS A 139 -17.70 8.46 5.54
N LYS A 140 -17.90 9.10 6.70
CA LYS A 140 -19.14 9.85 6.99
C LYS A 140 -19.10 11.21 6.33
N THR A 141 -17.94 11.86 6.37
CA THR A 141 -17.76 13.23 5.87
C THR A 141 -17.18 13.29 4.46
N GLY A 142 -16.56 12.21 4.00
CA GLY A 142 -15.81 12.19 2.73
C GLY A 142 -14.50 12.98 2.79
N MET A 143 -14.02 13.35 3.98
CA MET A 143 -12.82 14.17 4.15
C MET A 143 -11.56 13.31 4.21
N LEU A 144 -10.49 13.78 3.58
CA LEU A 144 -9.15 13.23 3.75
C LEU A 144 -8.60 13.68 5.11
N VAL A 145 -8.48 12.76 6.06
CA VAL A 145 -8.07 13.07 7.44
C VAL A 145 -6.60 12.82 7.72
N GLY A 146 -5.92 12.12 6.83
CA GLY A 146 -4.49 11.84 6.94
C GLY A 146 -4.00 10.86 5.89
N LYS A 147 -2.76 10.44 6.07
CA LYS A 147 -2.09 9.44 5.25
C LYS A 147 -1.36 8.44 6.14
N ALA A 148 -1.39 7.17 5.79
CA ALA A 148 -0.64 6.14 6.50
C ALA A 148 -0.41 4.94 5.60
N GLY A 149 0.68 4.21 5.83
CA GLY A 149 0.90 2.97 5.10
C GLY A 149 2.26 2.37 5.33
N ILE A 150 2.56 1.38 4.49
CA ILE A 150 3.78 0.59 4.56
C ILE A 150 4.67 0.97 3.40
N ILE A 151 5.95 1.23 3.66
CA ILE A 151 6.94 1.53 2.64
C ILE A 151 8.21 0.70 2.87
N PRO A 152 9.01 0.42 1.83
CA PRO A 152 10.36 -0.08 2.02
C PRO A 152 11.12 0.88 2.94
N MET A 153 11.75 0.32 3.97
CA MET A 153 12.60 1.08 4.87
C MET A 153 13.87 1.52 4.13
N ASP A 154 14.11 2.82 4.09
CA ASP A 154 15.40 3.35 3.65
C ASP A 154 16.43 3.13 4.77
N LEU A 155 17.47 2.37 4.45
CA LEU A 155 18.57 2.03 5.36
C LEU A 155 19.83 2.86 5.09
N SER A 156 19.79 3.78 4.11
CA SER A 156 20.92 4.63 3.77
C SER A 156 21.30 5.50 4.98
N GLY A 157 22.56 5.42 5.43
CA GLY A 157 23.04 6.17 6.61
C GLY A 157 22.50 5.66 7.95
N MET A 158 21.96 4.44 7.98
CA MET A 158 21.34 3.83 9.17
C MET A 158 21.93 2.44 9.44
N GLU A 159 23.23 2.28 9.19
CA GLU A 159 23.96 1.01 9.31
C GLU A 159 23.89 0.44 10.74
N GLU A 160 23.71 1.30 11.74
CA GLU A 160 23.56 0.92 13.15
C GLU A 160 22.32 0.05 13.42
N PHE A 161 21.29 0.11 12.55
CA PHE A 161 20.10 -0.73 12.68
C PHE A 161 20.23 -2.09 12.00
N LEU A 162 21.23 -2.29 11.12
CA LEU A 162 21.41 -3.55 10.38
C LEU A 162 21.49 -4.79 11.30
N PRO A 163 22.16 -4.77 12.46
CA PRO A 163 22.21 -5.95 13.34
C PRO A 163 20.84 -6.38 13.90
N PHE A 164 19.85 -5.47 13.90
CA PHE A 164 18.51 -5.70 14.46
C PHE A 164 17.48 -6.05 13.39
N ILE A 165 17.82 -5.88 12.12
CA ILE A 165 16.96 -6.18 10.97
C ILE A 165 17.45 -7.49 10.34
N LYS A 166 16.59 -8.51 10.29
CA LYS A 166 16.98 -9.82 9.74
C LYS A 166 17.09 -9.75 8.21
N GLU A 167 18.21 -10.23 7.67
CA GLU A 167 18.61 -10.10 6.25
C GLU A 167 17.70 -10.76 5.19
N LYS A 168 16.69 -11.56 5.57
CA LYS A 168 16.01 -12.41 4.59
C LYS A 168 14.94 -11.72 3.75
N ASP A 169 14.45 -10.54 4.15
CA ASP A 169 13.43 -9.77 3.42
C ASP A 169 13.74 -8.27 3.42
N THR A 170 13.18 -7.53 2.45
CA THR A 170 13.20 -6.06 2.45
C THR A 170 12.44 -5.56 3.68
N PRO A 171 13.10 -4.86 4.63
CA PRO A 171 12.40 -4.35 5.81
C PRO A 171 11.34 -3.35 5.40
N LEU A 172 10.15 -3.52 5.95
CA LEU A 172 9.02 -2.64 5.69
C LEU A 172 8.71 -1.78 6.91
N GLU A 173 8.43 -0.50 6.67
CA GLU A 173 8.18 0.49 7.70
C GLU A 173 6.76 1.02 7.64
N LEU A 174 6.12 1.12 8.81
CA LEU A 174 4.88 1.86 9.00
C LEU A 174 5.17 3.36 9.14
N GLY A 175 4.69 4.15 8.18
CA GLY A 175 4.65 5.61 8.25
C GLY A 175 3.23 6.12 8.37
N TYR A 176 3.00 7.18 9.14
CA TYR A 176 1.69 7.82 9.25
C TYR A 176 1.77 9.31 9.57
N HIS A 177 0.75 10.03 9.11
CA HIS A 177 0.57 11.45 9.35
C HIS A 177 -0.93 11.78 9.34
N ILE A 178 -1.49 12.08 10.52
CA ILE A 178 -2.87 12.60 10.63
C ILE A 178 -2.79 14.11 10.55
N PHE A 179 -3.57 14.73 9.66
CA PHE A 179 -3.51 16.18 9.50
C PHE A 179 -3.98 16.87 10.77
N SER A 180 -3.34 18.00 11.09
CA SER A 180 -3.49 18.75 12.35
C SER A 180 -4.93 18.91 12.81
N SER A 181 -5.84 19.25 11.89
CA SER A 181 -7.27 19.49 12.14
C SER A 181 -8.04 18.22 12.60
N TYR A 182 -7.49 17.03 12.37
CA TYR A 182 -8.14 15.75 12.68
C TYR A 182 -7.42 14.96 13.78
N ARG A 183 -6.31 15.47 14.32
CA ARG A 183 -5.57 14.81 15.42
C ARG A 183 -6.42 14.72 16.69
N LYS A 184 -6.02 13.86 17.62
CA LYS A 184 -6.71 13.58 18.90
C LYS A 184 -8.12 12.98 18.77
N ASN A 185 -8.54 12.59 17.57
CA ASN A 185 -9.80 11.87 17.32
C ASN A 185 -9.63 10.34 17.18
N GLY A 186 -8.42 9.81 17.41
CA GLY A 186 -8.13 8.38 17.34
C GLY A 186 -7.96 7.80 15.92
N TYR A 187 -8.00 8.62 14.86
CA TYR A 187 -7.81 8.16 13.48
C TYR A 187 -6.48 7.45 13.25
N ALA A 188 -5.39 7.92 13.86
CA ALA A 188 -4.08 7.27 13.74
C ALA A 188 -4.12 5.81 14.24
N LYS A 189 -4.72 5.58 15.42
CA LYS A 189 -4.84 4.24 16.00
C LYS A 189 -5.71 3.33 15.14
N GLU A 190 -6.85 3.83 14.68
CA GLU A 190 -7.76 3.05 13.83
C GLU A 190 -7.12 2.70 12.48
N GLY A 191 -6.61 3.70 11.76
CA GLY A 191 -6.00 3.52 10.44
C GLY A 191 -4.76 2.64 10.48
N CYS A 192 -3.81 2.94 11.38
CA CYS A 192 -2.58 2.16 11.50
C CYS A 192 -2.84 0.72 11.94
N LYS A 193 -3.81 0.47 12.85
CA LYS A 193 -4.19 -0.90 13.23
C LYS A 193 -4.70 -1.69 12.03
N ALA A 194 -5.58 -1.08 11.24
CA ALA A 194 -6.14 -1.74 10.06
C ALA A 194 -5.07 -2.01 8.99
N ILE A 195 -4.15 -1.06 8.79
CA ILE A 195 -3.01 -1.21 7.88
C ILE A 195 -2.06 -2.32 8.34
N VAL A 196 -1.72 -2.38 9.63
CA VAL A 196 -0.84 -3.43 10.18
C VAL A 196 -1.49 -4.82 10.01
N SER A 197 -2.79 -4.96 10.27
CA SER A 197 -3.53 -6.21 10.02
C SER A 197 -3.42 -6.61 8.54
N TYR A 198 -3.79 -5.70 7.64
CA TYR A 198 -3.73 -5.93 6.20
C TYR A 198 -2.32 -6.32 5.74
N ALA A 199 -1.30 -5.59 6.18
CA ALA A 199 0.09 -5.82 5.81
C ALA A 199 0.62 -7.16 6.35
N SER A 200 0.22 -7.56 7.57
CA SER A 200 0.62 -8.84 8.15
C SER A 200 0.05 -10.06 7.42
N GLU A 201 -1.15 -9.90 6.86
CA GLU A 201 -1.85 -10.96 6.13
C GLU A 201 -1.39 -11.06 4.66
N ARG A 202 -1.01 -9.92 4.05
CA ARG A 202 -0.85 -9.82 2.59
C ARG A 202 0.54 -9.41 2.11
N ILE A 203 1.35 -8.77 2.96
CA ILE A 203 2.57 -8.09 2.52
C ILE A 203 3.79 -8.70 3.20
N ALA A 204 3.89 -8.63 4.53
CA ALA A 204 5.09 -9.05 5.25
C ALA A 204 4.77 -9.55 6.66
N PRO A 205 5.47 -10.59 7.14
CA PRO A 205 5.29 -11.12 8.49
C PRO A 205 5.85 -10.18 9.58
N LYS A 206 6.68 -9.21 9.19
CA LYS A 206 7.35 -8.25 10.07
C LYS A 206 7.18 -6.83 9.55
N ILE A 207 6.90 -5.91 10.46
CA ILE A 207 6.75 -4.48 10.17
C ILE A 207 7.54 -3.71 11.20
N TYR A 208 8.25 -2.68 10.76
CA TYR A 208 9.05 -1.82 11.60
C TYR A 208 8.45 -0.42 11.71
N ALA A 209 8.90 0.36 12.69
CA ALA A 209 8.65 1.79 12.75
C ALA A 209 9.87 2.50 13.35
N ARG A 210 10.30 3.61 12.74
CA ARG A 210 11.32 4.50 13.29
C ARG A 210 10.68 5.75 13.85
N ILE A 211 10.99 6.05 15.10
CA ILE A 211 10.38 7.17 15.82
C ILE A 211 11.46 7.91 16.60
N LEU A 212 11.51 9.24 16.46
CA LEU A 212 12.37 10.09 17.29
C LEU A 212 11.98 9.96 18.76
N GLN A 213 12.96 9.89 19.66
CA GLN A 213 12.73 9.66 21.09
C GLN A 213 11.89 10.77 21.75
N ASP A 214 11.88 11.98 21.20
CA ASP A 214 11.06 13.10 21.69
C ASP A 214 9.62 13.07 21.16
N ASN A 215 9.31 12.22 20.19
CA ASN A 215 7.96 12.05 19.64
C ASN A 215 7.12 11.06 20.48
N LEU A 216 6.87 11.47 21.73
CA LEU A 216 6.08 10.71 22.71
C LEU A 216 4.69 10.27 22.21
N PRO A 217 3.93 11.10 21.45
CA PRO A 217 2.64 10.66 20.89
C PRO A 217 2.78 9.45 19.96
N SER A 218 3.80 9.45 19.10
CA SER A 218 4.04 8.34 18.16
C SER A 218 4.54 7.08 18.86
N MET A 219 5.39 7.21 19.88
CA MET A 219 5.83 6.06 20.70
C MET A 219 4.64 5.39 21.40
N LYS A 220 3.78 6.16 22.07
CA LYS A 220 2.58 5.62 22.73
C LYS A 220 1.63 4.94 21.74
N LEU A 221 1.52 5.48 20.53
CA LEU A 221 0.69 4.91 19.49
C LEU A 221 1.25 3.56 19.01
N ILE A 222 2.55 3.49 18.68
CA ILE A 222 3.15 2.29 18.12
C ILE A 222 3.15 1.13 19.14
N GLU A 223 3.40 1.44 20.42
CA GLU A 223 3.30 0.48 21.53
C GLU A 223 1.85 -0.03 21.69
N ALA A 224 0.86 0.86 21.60
CA ALA A 224 -0.55 0.47 21.65
C ALA A 224 -1.03 -0.34 20.43
N LEU A 225 -0.25 -0.36 19.35
CA LEU A 225 -0.46 -1.21 18.18
C LEU A 225 0.25 -2.57 18.31
N GLY A 226 0.97 -2.80 19.42
CA GLY A 226 1.64 -4.06 19.72
C GLY A 226 3.08 -4.15 19.22
N PHE A 227 3.69 -3.04 18.80
CA PHE A 227 5.11 -3.05 18.47
C PHE A 227 5.97 -3.06 19.75
N THR A 228 7.12 -3.70 19.67
CA THR A 228 8.13 -3.75 20.73
C THR A 228 9.37 -2.96 20.33
N LEU A 229 9.93 -2.19 21.26
CA LEU A 229 11.22 -1.51 21.06
C LEU A 229 12.33 -2.57 20.97
N ILE A 230 13.12 -2.54 19.89
CA ILE A 230 14.20 -3.52 19.66
C ILE A 230 15.58 -2.87 19.59
N ALA A 231 15.68 -1.57 19.27
CA ALA A 231 16.94 -0.84 19.23
C ALA A 231 16.76 0.67 19.42
N GLN A 232 17.84 1.33 19.82
CA GLN A 232 17.98 2.78 19.84
C GLN A 232 19.35 3.17 19.25
N THR A 233 19.37 4.19 18.40
CA THR A 233 20.57 4.72 17.72
C THR A 233 20.51 6.25 17.73
N CYS A 234 21.62 6.91 17.46
CA CYS A 234 21.64 8.33 17.16
C CYS A 234 21.73 8.52 15.63
N ASN A 235 20.88 9.36 15.06
CA ASN A 235 21.09 9.77 13.68
C ASN A 235 22.32 10.69 13.56
N GLU A 236 22.71 11.00 12.32
CA GLU A 236 23.86 11.88 12.02
C GLU A 236 23.77 13.26 12.70
N SER A 237 22.56 13.73 13.02
CA SER A 237 22.30 15.00 13.73
C SER A 237 22.31 14.87 15.25
N GLY A 238 22.61 13.69 15.80
CA GLY A 238 22.65 13.42 17.24
C GLY A 238 21.28 13.23 17.90
N HIS A 239 20.20 13.14 17.13
CA HIS A 239 18.88 12.82 17.67
C HIS A 239 18.72 11.31 17.82
N VAL A 240 18.19 10.89 18.97
CA VAL A 240 17.95 9.48 19.24
C VAL A 240 16.73 9.00 18.48
N LEU A 241 16.92 7.94 17.68
CA LEU A 241 15.88 7.20 16.97
C LEU A 241 15.64 5.85 17.64
N CYS A 242 14.37 5.56 17.88
CA CYS A 242 13.90 4.30 18.43
C CYS A 242 13.38 3.42 17.27
N LEU A 243 13.87 2.19 17.17
CA LEU A 243 13.39 1.19 16.23
C LEU A 243 12.45 0.21 16.95
N TYR A 244 11.24 0.12 16.41
CA TYR A 244 10.19 -0.76 16.88
C TYR A 244 9.94 -1.87 15.85
N GLU A 245 9.63 -3.08 16.32
CA GLU A 245 9.22 -4.21 15.49
C GLU A 245 7.83 -4.71 15.90
N TRP A 246 7.02 -5.05 14.91
CA TRP A 246 5.79 -5.82 15.04
C TRP A 246 5.95 -7.13 14.28
N SER A 247 5.49 -8.23 14.87
CA SER A 247 5.40 -9.53 14.23
C SER A 247 4.26 -10.35 14.83
N LEU A 248 3.72 -11.29 14.06
CA LEU A 248 2.80 -12.30 14.58
C LEU A 248 3.59 -13.25 15.49
N SER A 249 3.22 -13.27 16.78
CA SER A 249 3.72 -14.21 17.79
C SER A 249 3.12 -15.60 17.64
#